data_AF-A0A0B0EN42-F1
#
_entry.id   AF-A0A0B0EN42-F1
#
_cell.length_a   1.000
_cell.length_b   1.000
_cell.length_c   1.000
_cell.angle_alpha   90.00
_cell.angle_beta   90.00
_cell.angle_gamma   90.00
#
_symmetry.space_group_name_H-M   'P 1'
#
loop_
_entity.id
_entity.type
_entity.pdbx_description
1 polymer ?
#
loop_
_entity_poly.entity_id
_entity_poly.type
_entity_poly.pdbx_seq_one_letter_code
_entity_poly.pdbx_strand_id
1 'polypeptide(L)' 'MIYNARISVIDETMSSDTLCNIFYEVGLMHALGKEAIVIKTKDAKVPSDFVRTEYVRFDKNFDKNVF' A
#
# COMPACT_ATOMS: atom_id res chain seq x y z
N MET A 1 1.46 12.90 21.05
CA MET A 1 1.81 12.46 19.68
C MET A 1 0.85 11.35 19.31
N ILE A 2 -0.02 11.56 18.31
CA ILE A 2 -1.00 10.56 17.88
C ILE A 2 -0.29 9.63 16.89
N TYR A 3 0.00 8.40 17.32
CA TYR A 3 0.62 7.36 16.48
C TYR A 3 -0.49 6.66 15.68
N ASN A 4 -0.93 7.26 14.58
CA ASN A 4 -1.88 6.63 13.67
C ASN A 4 -1.15 6.24 12.38
N ALA A 5 -1.12 4.93 12.11
CA ALA A 5 -0.68 4.38 10.82
C ALA A 5 -1.89 4.22 9.88
N ARG A 6 -1.63 4.26 8.57
CA ARG A 6 -2.64 4.01 7.54
C ARG A 6 -2.47 2.62 6.93
N ILE A 7 -3.59 1.93 6.73
CA ILE A 7 -3.63 0.71 5.92
C ILE A 7 -4.57 0.98 4.74
N SER A 8 -4.15 0.63 3.52
CA SER A 8 -4.95 0.75 2.31
C SER A 8 -4.92 -0.57 1.55
N VAL A 9 -6.08 -1.03 1.09
CA VAL A 9 -6.20 -2.23 0.26
C VAL A 9 -6.61 -1.80 -1.14
N ILE A 10 -5.90 -2.27 -2.17
CA ILE A 10 -6.20 -1.98 -3.57
C ILE A 10 -6.31 -3.28 -4.37
N ASP A 11 -7.17 -3.26 -5.37
CA ASP A 11 -7.31 -4.32 -6.35
C ASP A 11 -7.46 -3.74 -7.77
N GLU A 12 -7.28 -4.60 -8.78
CA GLU A 12 -7.29 -4.23 -10.19
C GLU A 12 -8.66 -3.79 -10.74
N THR A 13 -9.74 -3.99 -9.98
CA THR A 13 -11.11 -3.61 -10.38
C THR A 13 -11.51 -2.21 -9.90
N MET A 14 -10.72 -1.61 -8.99
CA MET A 14 -10.97 -0.26 -8.51
C MET A 14 -10.85 0.78 -9.62
N SER A 15 -11.75 1.78 -9.61
CA SER A 15 -11.69 2.87 -10.57
C SER A 15 -10.45 3.73 -10.34
N SER A 16 -10.01 4.42 -11.41
CA SER A 16 -8.91 5.38 -11.33
C SER A 16 -9.16 6.46 -10.29
N ASP A 17 -10.41 6.91 -10.12
CA ASP A 17 -10.78 7.95 -9.14
C ASP A 17 -10.57 7.44 -7.69
N THR A 18 -10.96 6.20 -7.41
CA THR A 18 -10.73 5.58 -6.11
C THR A 18 -9.24 5.40 -5.84
N LEU A 19 -8.48 4.91 -6.82
CA LEU A 19 -7.03 4.75 -6.70
C LEU A 19 -6.34 6.10 -6.47
N CYS A 20 -6.74 7.17 -7.18
CA CYS A 20 -6.23 8.52 -6.98
C CYS A 20 -6.42 9.01 -5.54
N ASN A 21 -7.62 8.82 -4.96
CA ASN A 21 -7.88 9.21 -3.57
C ASN A 21 -6.99 8.44 -2.59
N ILE A 22 -6.86 7.13 -2.79
CA ILE A 22 -6.01 6.28 -1.94
C ILE A 22 -4.55 6.75 -2.01
N PHE A 23 -4.00 6.95 -3.20
CA PHE A 23 -2.60 7.35 -3.36
C PHE A 23 -2.35 8.79 -2.89
N TYR A 24 -3.32 9.70 -3.01
CA TYR A 24 -3.23 11.02 -2.41
C TYR A 24 -3.05 10.94 -0.89
N GLU A 25 -3.86 10.13 -0.22
CA GLU A 25 -3.80 9.97 1.24
C GLU A 25 -2.51 9.24 1.68
N VAL A 26 -2.04 8.24 0.93
CA VAL A 26 -0.74 7.58 1.19
C VAL A 26 0.41 8.58 1.03
N GLY A 27 0.38 9.40 -0.01
CA GLY A 27 1.38 10.45 -0.23
C GLY A 27 1.39 11.48 0.91
N LEU A 28 0.22 11.91 1.38
CA LEU A 28 0.09 12.82 2.52
C LEU A 28 0.66 12.20 3.81
N MET A 29 0.40 10.92 4.06
CA MET A 29 0.98 10.21 5.22
C MET A 29 2.51 10.20 5.17
N HIS A 30 3.07 9.91 3.99
CA HIS A 30 4.52 9.93 3.77
C HIS A 30 5.11 11.33 4.00
N ALA A 31 4.47 12.39 3.48
CA ALA A 31 4.90 13.77 3.68
C ALA A 31 4.85 14.22 5.16
N LEU A 32 3.95 13.64 5.95
CA LEU A 32 3.83 13.90 7.38
C LEU A 32 4.78 13.03 8.24
N GLY A 33 5.62 12.20 7.63
CA GLY A 33 6.50 11.26 8.33
C GLY A 33 5.74 10.16 9.07
N LYS A 34 4.53 9.83 8.62
CA LYS A 34 3.69 8.79 9.23
C LYS A 34 3.78 7.48 8.44
N GLU A 35 3.60 6.38 9.16
CA GLU A 35 3.64 5.03 8.60
C GLU A 35 2.39 4.74 7.76
N ALA A 36 2.59 4.10 6.61
CA ALA A 36 1.52 3.66 5.73
C ALA A 36 1.84 2.30 5.11
N ILE A 37 0.85 1.41 5.05
CA ILE A 37 0.92 0.09 4.44
C ILE A 37 -0.10 0.05 3.29
N VAL A 38 0.36 -0.36 2.09
CA VAL A 38 -0.51 -0.63 0.95
C VAL A 38 -0.50 -2.12 0.66
N ILE A 39 -1.66 -2.75 0.84
CA ILE A 39 -1.91 -4.15 0.50
C ILE A 39 -2.53 -4.15 -0.89
N LYS A 40 -1.96 -4.94 -1.80
CA LYS A 40 -2.46 -5.04 -3.17
C LYS A 40 -2.77 -6.47 -3.54
N THR A 41 -3.78 -6.67 -4.39
CA THR A 41 -3.89 -7.91 -5.15
C THR A 41 -2.71 -8.06 -6.12
N LYS A 42 -2.55 -9.26 -6.68
CA LYS A 42 -1.42 -9.58 -7.56
C LYS A 42 -1.33 -8.62 -8.75
N ASP A 43 -2.48 -8.30 -9.36
CA ASP A 43 -2.54 -7.56 -10.62
C ASP A 43 -2.81 -6.06 -10.45
N ALA A 44 -3.13 -5.62 -9.23
CA ALA A 44 -3.17 -4.20 -8.88
C ALA A 44 -1.81 -3.51 -9.11
N LYS A 45 -1.87 -2.35 -9.77
CA LYS A 45 -0.71 -1.51 -10.09
C LYS A 45 -0.56 -0.41 -9.04
N VAL A 46 0.68 -0.18 -8.63
CA VAL A 46 1.06 0.89 -7.71
C VAL A 46 1.97 1.87 -8.47
N PRO A 47 1.81 3.20 -8.32
CA PRO A 47 2.71 4.18 -8.90
C PRO A 47 4.17 3.95 -8.49
N SER A 48 5.10 4.22 -9.41
CA SER A 48 6.54 4.03 -9.17
C SER A 48 7.08 4.86 -8.00
N ASP A 49 6.43 5.98 -7.68
CA ASP A 49 6.80 6.84 -6.57
C ASP A 49 6.68 6.15 -5.20
N PHE A 50 5.91 5.06 -5.11
CA PHE A 50 5.77 4.26 -3.89
C PHE A 50 6.70 3.04 -3.86
N VAL A 51 7.64 2.86 -4.81
CA VAL A 51 8.48 1.64 -5.00
C VAL A 51 9.49 1.34 -3.87
N ARG A 52 9.51 2.12 -2.78
CA ARG A 52 10.06 1.66 -1.49
C ARG A 52 9.12 0.72 -0.71
N THR A 53 8.04 0.26 -1.34
CA THR A 53 7.12 -0.72 -0.75
C THR A 53 7.76 -2.10 -0.74
N GLU A 54 7.85 -2.70 0.44
CA GLU A 54 8.10 -4.13 0.56
C GLU A 54 6.85 -4.89 0.09
N TYR A 55 7.00 -5.69 -0.95
CA TYR A 55 5.92 -6.56 -1.44
C TYR A 55 6.01 -7.91 -0.73
N VAL A 56 5.19 -8.10 0.30
CA VAL A 56 5.06 -9.38 1.00
C VAL A 56 3.90 -10.16 0.40
N ARG A 57 4.20 -11.30 -0.24
CA ARG A 57 3.19 -12.15 -0.86
C ARG A 57 2.58 -13.12 0.16
N PHE A 58 1.27 -13.04 0.37
CA PHE A 58 0.53 -14.04 1.12
C PHE A 58 0.22 -15.25 0.22
N ASP A 59 0.94 -16.35 0.44
CA ASP A 59 0.70 -17.65 -0.20
C ASP A 59 1.02 -18.80 0.76
N LYS A 60 0.98 -20.05 0.25
CA LYS A 60 1.28 -21.25 1.05
C LYS A 60 2.69 -21.27 1.68
N ASN A 61 3.59 -20.37 1.27
CA ASN A 61 4.93 -20.21 1.79
C ASN A 61 5.10 -18.87 2.53
N PHE A 62 4.02 -18.25 3.01
CA PHE A 62 4.07 -16.93 3.66
C PHE A 62 5.14 -16.84 4.76
N ASP A 63 5.29 -17.88 5.58
CA ASP A 63 6.31 -17.93 6.64
C ASP A 63 7.76 -17.78 6.12
N LYS A 64 8.01 -18.06 4.83
CA LYS A 64 9.31 -17.83 4.17
C LYS A 64 9.40 -16.50 3.43
N ASN A 65 8.26 -15.86 3.19
CA ASN A 65 8.18 -14.59 2.44
C ASN A 65 8.30 -13.37 3.39
N VAL A 66 8.15 -13.59 4.70
CA VAL A 66 8.10 -12.55 5.74
C VAL A 66 9.40 -12.46 6.55
N PHE A 67 10.27 -13.48 6.47
CA PHE A 67 11.49 -13.61 7.28
C PHE A 67 12.71 -13.95 6.43
#